data_AF-A0A661L5V1-F1
#
_entry.id   AF-A0A661L5V1-F1
#
_cell.length_a   1.000
_cell.length_b   1.000
_cell.length_c   1.000
_cell.angle_alpha   90.00
_cell.angle_beta   90.00
_cell.angle_gamma   90.00
#
_symmetry.space_group_name_H-M   'P 1'
#
loop_
_entity.id
_entity.type
_entity.pdbx_description
1 polymer ?
#
loop_
_entity_poly.entity_id
_entity_poly.type
_entity_poly.pdbx_seq_one_letter_code
_entity_poly.pdbx_strand_id
1 'polypeptide(L)'
;MTLTEVDSVEGEAGDFKVTLIKKPRYIIEEDCTGCATCADYCPISAPDPFNQQISSNKAVHIYFSQAYPLISYIDPEACLYIQERKCGICEAVCDNNAIDLNQTPEKLKINVGAILLSPGYEPFDPKLRGDYGYGTFENVVTSVDYERILSATGPYGGEILRASDKKHPHKIAWIQCVGSRQVTPGGNSYCSAVCCTYTQKQVMLTTEHDAEAECTIFHNDIRSWGKDFERFYQRAAELPGVRFIRSYVSIGKEDPKTKNVSIRYATAGE
;
A
#
# COMPACT_ATOMS: atom_id res chain seq x y z
N MET A 1 5.62 20.05 -7.35
CA MET A 1 4.57 19.88 -8.38
C MET A 1 4.07 18.44 -8.29
N THR A 2 2.78 18.23 -8.02
CA THR A 2 2.21 16.86 -7.98
C THR A 2 1.71 16.46 -9.38
N LEU A 3 1.47 15.16 -9.60
CA LEU A 3 1.06 14.61 -10.91
C LEU A 3 1.98 15.07 -12.07
N THR A 4 3.28 15.16 -11.81
CA THR A 4 4.28 15.62 -12.77
C THR A 4 5.42 14.62 -12.84
N GLU A 5 5.83 14.25 -14.05
CA GLU A 5 6.93 13.31 -14.30
C GLU A 5 8.03 13.98 -15.12
N VAL A 6 9.27 13.49 -14.97
CA VAL A 6 10.41 13.93 -15.77
C VAL A 6 10.35 13.25 -17.14
N ASP A 7 10.35 14.04 -18.21
CA ASP A 7 10.34 13.59 -19.61
C ASP A 7 11.76 13.49 -20.16
N SER A 8 12.56 14.55 -20.00
CA SER A 8 13.96 14.57 -20.45
C SER A 8 14.84 15.44 -19.56
N VAL A 9 16.13 15.10 -19.55
CA VAL A 9 17.19 15.88 -18.91
C VAL A 9 18.32 16.07 -19.92
N GLU A 10 18.66 17.32 -20.19
CA GLU A 10 19.75 17.72 -21.09
C GLU A 10 20.72 18.64 -20.34
N GLY A 11 21.99 18.73 -20.80
CA GLY A 11 23.00 19.60 -20.21
C GLY A 11 23.98 18.89 -19.29
N GLU A 12 24.60 19.63 -18.38
CA GLU A 12 25.68 19.15 -17.51
C GLU A 12 25.56 19.69 -16.08
N ALA A 13 26.41 19.19 -15.17
CA ALA A 13 26.39 19.60 -13.77
C ALA A 13 26.53 21.12 -13.64
N GLY A 14 25.55 21.76 -13.01
CA GLY A 14 25.47 23.22 -12.89
C GLY A 14 24.54 23.90 -13.91
N ASP A 15 24.18 23.25 -15.01
CA ASP A 15 23.28 23.78 -16.04
C ASP A 15 22.47 22.65 -16.73
N PHE A 16 21.49 22.10 -16.00
CA PHE A 16 20.56 21.15 -16.56
C PHE A 16 19.30 21.84 -17.06
N LYS A 17 18.84 21.43 -18.24
CA LYS A 17 17.53 21.74 -18.79
C LYS A 17 16.65 20.51 -18.62
N VAL A 18 15.66 20.60 -17.74
CA VAL A 18 14.76 19.51 -17.42
C VAL A 18 13.40 19.79 -18.04
N THR A 19 12.91 18.83 -18.78
CA THR A 19 11.56 18.82 -19.34
C THR A 19 10.66 17.97 -18.45
N LEU A 20 9.53 18.55 -18.04
CA LEU A 20 8.53 17.90 -17.20
C LEU A 20 7.21 17.78 -17.96
N ILE A 21 6.47 16.70 -17.69
CA ILE A 21 5.09 16.52 -18.14
C ILE A 21 4.19 16.52 -16.92
N LYS A 22 3.33 17.54 -16.80
CA LYS A 22 2.27 17.60 -15.80
C LYS A 22 1.02 16.94 -16.38
N LYS A 23 0.60 15.83 -15.78
CA LYS A 23 -0.62 15.10 -16.18
C LYS A 23 -1.86 15.94 -15.81
N PRO A 24 -2.91 15.92 -16.64
CA PRO A 24 -4.15 16.62 -16.32
C PRO A 24 -4.76 16.01 -15.06
N ARG A 25 -5.10 16.87 -14.10
CA ARG A 25 -5.86 16.46 -12.92
C ARG A 25 -7.37 16.38 -13.24
N TYR A 26 -7.76 17.04 -14.32
CA TYR A 26 -9.13 17.37 -14.71
C TYR A 26 -9.88 18.22 -13.67
N ILE A 27 -9.10 18.93 -12.86
CA ILE A 27 -9.52 19.77 -11.76
C ILE A 27 -8.66 21.03 -11.80
N ILE A 28 -9.29 22.20 -11.74
CA ILE A 28 -8.63 23.49 -11.57
C ILE A 28 -8.16 23.57 -10.11
N GLU A 29 -6.84 23.48 -9.91
CA GLU A 29 -6.24 23.33 -8.58
C GLU A 29 -6.54 24.51 -7.64
N GLU A 30 -6.65 25.72 -8.19
CA GLU A 30 -6.87 26.95 -7.43
C GLU A 30 -8.29 27.07 -6.86
N ASP A 31 -9.27 26.45 -7.53
CA ASP A 31 -10.70 26.54 -7.16
C ASP A 31 -11.18 25.33 -6.33
N CYS A 32 -10.40 24.25 -6.31
CA CYS A 32 -10.77 23.03 -5.62
C CYS A 32 -10.55 23.14 -4.11
N THR A 33 -11.61 22.93 -3.34
CA THR A 33 -11.55 22.97 -1.86
C THR A 33 -11.32 21.60 -1.22
N GLY A 34 -11.30 20.52 -2.01
CA GLY A 34 -11.18 19.16 -1.46
C GLY A 34 -12.42 18.68 -0.68
N CYS A 35 -13.60 19.27 -0.89
CA CYS A 35 -14.83 18.90 -0.17
C CYS A 35 -15.37 17.50 -0.50
N ALA A 36 -14.89 16.88 -1.58
CA ALA A 36 -15.25 15.54 -2.05
C ALA A 36 -16.71 15.32 -2.50
N THR A 37 -17.57 16.35 -2.56
CA THR A 37 -18.95 16.24 -3.08
C THR A 37 -19.00 15.56 -4.46
N CYS A 38 -18.07 15.87 -5.35
CA CYS A 38 -18.00 15.24 -6.67
C CYS A 38 -17.81 13.71 -6.63
N ALA A 39 -17.14 13.18 -5.61
CA ALA A 39 -16.95 11.75 -5.42
C ALA A 39 -18.26 11.07 -5.00
N ASP A 40 -19.04 11.69 -4.11
CA ASP A 40 -20.32 11.15 -3.62
C ASP A 40 -21.32 10.89 -4.76
N TYR A 41 -21.33 11.78 -5.77
CA TYR A 41 -22.21 11.68 -6.93
C TYR A 41 -21.61 10.88 -8.10
N CYS A 42 -20.35 10.46 -8.03
CA CYS A 42 -19.72 9.70 -9.10
C CYS A 42 -20.34 8.27 -9.20
N PRO A 43 -20.90 7.88 -10.36
CA PRO A 43 -21.57 6.59 -10.50
C PRO A 43 -20.59 5.42 -10.66
N ILE A 44 -19.32 5.70 -10.99
CA ILE A 44 -18.32 4.66 -11.26
C ILE A 44 -17.54 4.32 -10.00
N SER A 45 -17.43 3.02 -9.74
CA SER A 45 -16.45 2.45 -8.83
C SER A 45 -15.12 2.29 -9.57
N ALA A 46 -14.05 2.85 -9.00
CA ALA A 46 -12.70 2.79 -9.54
C ALA A 46 -11.78 1.95 -8.62
N PRO A 47 -10.68 1.41 -9.15
CA PRO A 47 -9.64 0.78 -8.33
C PRO A 47 -9.10 1.73 -7.25
N ASP A 48 -8.67 1.18 -6.12
CA ASP A 48 -8.08 1.93 -5.00
C ASP A 48 -6.63 1.45 -4.76
N PRO A 49 -5.67 1.92 -5.57
CA PRO A 49 -4.27 1.49 -5.44
C PRO A 49 -3.65 1.89 -4.10
N PHE A 50 -4.09 3.00 -3.49
CA PHE A 50 -3.61 3.42 -2.17
C PHE A 50 -3.95 2.39 -1.10
N ASN A 51 -5.17 1.85 -1.12
CA ASN A 51 -5.61 0.77 -0.22
C ASN A 51 -5.33 -0.64 -0.77
N GLN A 52 -4.30 -0.81 -1.61
CA GLN A 52 -3.88 -2.12 -2.16
C GLN A 52 -5.01 -2.89 -2.87
N GLN A 53 -5.97 -2.19 -3.47
CA GLN A 53 -7.15 -2.77 -4.12
C GLN A 53 -8.08 -3.57 -3.18
N ILE A 54 -7.96 -3.37 -1.86
CA ILE A 54 -8.82 -4.00 -0.85
C ILE A 54 -10.20 -3.31 -0.81
N SER A 55 -10.20 -1.98 -0.98
CA SER A 55 -11.39 -1.16 -1.17
C SER A 55 -11.51 -0.69 -2.63
N SER A 56 -12.56 0.07 -2.90
CA SER A 56 -12.75 0.77 -4.16
C SER A 56 -12.90 2.26 -3.91
N ASN A 57 -12.53 3.05 -4.92
CA ASN A 57 -12.70 4.49 -4.95
C ASN A 57 -13.77 4.87 -5.98
N LYS A 58 -13.89 6.16 -6.26
CA LYS A 58 -14.68 6.73 -7.34
C LYS A 58 -13.76 7.23 -8.45
N ALA A 59 -14.27 7.40 -9.67
CA ALA A 59 -13.43 7.92 -10.74
C ALA A 59 -12.88 9.33 -10.40
N VAL A 60 -13.67 10.17 -9.74
CA VAL A 60 -13.19 11.41 -9.11
C VAL A 60 -13.05 11.21 -7.60
N HIS A 61 -11.86 11.40 -7.05
CA HIS A 61 -11.60 11.23 -5.62
C HIS A 61 -10.31 11.95 -5.18
N ILE A 62 -10.10 12.02 -3.87
CA ILE A 62 -8.82 12.43 -3.28
C ILE A 62 -7.99 11.16 -3.02
N TYR A 63 -6.70 11.18 -3.35
CA TYR A 63 -5.84 9.99 -3.27
C TYR A 63 -5.81 9.33 -1.88
N PHE A 64 -5.80 10.14 -0.82
CA PHE A 64 -6.03 9.71 0.56
C PHE A 64 -6.49 10.91 1.41
N SER A 65 -7.08 10.64 2.57
CA SER A 65 -7.74 11.65 3.42
C SER A 65 -6.84 12.77 3.96
N GLN A 66 -5.52 12.60 3.95
CA GLN A 66 -4.54 13.65 4.33
C GLN A 66 -3.63 14.04 3.15
N ALA A 67 -4.07 13.83 1.91
CA ALA A 67 -3.29 14.16 0.73
C ALA A 67 -2.86 15.63 0.70
N TYR A 68 -1.63 15.88 0.24
CA TYR A 68 -1.13 17.22 0.00
C TYR A 68 -0.68 17.38 -1.46
N PRO A 69 -1.25 18.33 -2.22
CA PRO A 69 -2.37 19.19 -1.83
C PRO A 69 -3.68 18.39 -1.68
N LEU A 70 -4.60 18.87 -0.82
CA LEU A 70 -5.90 18.23 -0.57
C LEU A 70 -6.88 18.54 -1.71
N ILE A 71 -6.54 18.06 -2.90
CA ILE A 71 -7.25 18.34 -4.15
C ILE A 71 -7.68 17.00 -4.76
N SER A 72 -8.92 16.95 -5.24
CA SER A 72 -9.43 15.79 -5.97
C SER A 72 -8.68 15.60 -7.29
N TYR A 73 -8.74 14.42 -7.87
CA TYR A 73 -8.32 14.16 -9.24
C TYR A 73 -9.31 13.21 -9.88
N ILE A 74 -9.31 13.18 -11.20
CA ILE A 74 -10.13 12.24 -11.98
C ILE A 74 -9.21 11.21 -12.60
N ASP A 75 -9.48 9.94 -12.30
CA ASP A 75 -8.84 8.80 -12.93
C ASP A 75 -9.36 8.66 -14.39
N PRO A 76 -8.51 8.93 -15.40
CA PRO A 76 -8.93 8.85 -16.80
C PRO A 76 -9.26 7.43 -17.26
N GLU A 77 -8.75 6.39 -16.59
CA GLU A 77 -9.00 4.99 -16.93
C GLU A 77 -10.33 4.47 -16.38
N ALA A 78 -10.94 5.18 -15.44
CA ALA A 78 -12.26 4.86 -14.90
C ALA A 78 -13.35 5.85 -15.32
N CYS A 79 -13.00 7.08 -15.69
CA CYS A 79 -13.97 8.13 -15.96
C CYS A 79 -14.70 7.95 -17.30
N LEU A 80 -16.02 7.74 -17.24
CA LEU A 80 -16.89 7.62 -18.44
C LEU A 80 -16.85 8.83 -19.37
N TYR A 81 -16.55 10.03 -18.87
CA TYR A 81 -16.41 11.20 -19.75
C TYR A 81 -15.11 11.15 -20.53
N ILE A 82 -14.00 10.88 -19.86
CA ILE A 82 -12.68 10.85 -20.52
C ILE A 82 -12.62 9.72 -21.54
N GLN A 83 -13.21 8.57 -21.21
CA GLN A 83 -13.24 7.40 -22.09
C GLN A 83 -14.25 7.53 -23.24
N GLU A 84 -15.48 7.95 -22.93
CA GLU A 84 -16.61 7.82 -23.86
C GLU A 84 -17.44 9.10 -24.03
N ARG A 85 -17.12 10.18 -23.32
CA ARG A 85 -17.84 11.47 -23.33
C ARG A 85 -19.31 11.35 -22.90
N LYS A 86 -19.62 10.45 -21.97
CA LYS A 86 -21.01 10.13 -21.54
C LYS A 86 -21.48 10.68 -20.19
N CYS A 87 -20.61 11.28 -19.38
CA CYS A 87 -20.95 11.68 -18.00
C CYS A 87 -20.47 13.10 -17.67
N GLY A 88 -21.28 13.93 -17.03
CA GLY A 88 -20.88 15.27 -16.57
C GLY A 88 -21.33 15.56 -15.14
N ILE A 89 -21.67 14.52 -14.37
CA ILE A 89 -22.33 14.68 -13.07
C ILE A 89 -21.43 15.42 -12.08
N CYS A 90 -20.15 15.05 -12.00
CA CYS A 90 -19.22 15.68 -11.08
C CYS A 90 -19.10 17.18 -11.34
N GLU A 91 -18.99 17.59 -12.61
CA GLU A 91 -18.96 19.00 -13.05
C GLU A 91 -20.24 19.74 -12.61
N ALA A 92 -21.41 19.15 -12.83
CA ALA A 92 -22.70 19.74 -12.47
C ALA A 92 -22.92 19.95 -10.96
N VAL A 93 -22.27 19.14 -10.09
CA VAL A 93 -22.41 19.23 -8.63
C VAL A 93 -21.27 19.99 -7.95
N CYS A 94 -20.30 20.49 -8.71
CA CYS A 94 -19.16 21.22 -8.15
C CYS A 94 -19.50 22.71 -8.01
N ASP A 95 -19.86 23.14 -6.80
CA ASP A 95 -20.24 24.54 -6.52
C ASP A 95 -19.14 25.56 -6.87
N ASN A 96 -17.87 25.14 -6.82
CA ASN A 96 -16.73 26.01 -7.15
C ASN A 96 -16.36 26.01 -8.62
N ASN A 97 -17.05 25.25 -9.48
CA ASN A 97 -16.73 25.08 -10.89
C ASN A 97 -15.27 24.64 -11.12
N ALA A 98 -14.71 23.86 -10.19
CA ALA A 98 -13.32 23.47 -10.21
C ALA A 98 -13.04 22.27 -11.12
N ILE A 99 -14.03 21.72 -11.84
CA ILE A 99 -13.84 20.55 -12.70
C ILE A 99 -13.66 21.02 -14.14
N ASP A 100 -12.57 20.60 -14.76
CA ASP A 100 -12.31 20.83 -16.18
C ASP A 100 -11.89 19.50 -16.83
N LEU A 101 -12.88 18.83 -17.42
CA LEU A 101 -12.70 17.53 -18.07
C LEU A 101 -11.96 17.61 -19.42
N ASN A 102 -11.61 18.83 -19.88
CA ASN A 102 -10.90 19.05 -21.13
C ASN A 102 -9.42 19.40 -20.92
N GLN A 103 -8.93 19.40 -19.68
CA GLN A 103 -7.51 19.58 -19.39
C GLN A 103 -6.66 18.57 -20.19
N THR A 104 -5.57 19.08 -20.77
CA THR A 104 -4.57 18.28 -21.47
C THR A 104 -3.24 18.29 -20.70
N PRO A 105 -2.36 17.30 -20.91
CA PRO A 105 -1.02 17.31 -20.34
C PRO A 105 -0.26 18.61 -20.69
N GLU A 106 0.42 19.18 -19.70
CA GLU A 106 1.21 20.40 -19.86
C GLU A 106 2.71 20.06 -19.88
N LYS A 107 3.44 20.62 -20.84
CA LYS A 107 4.88 20.44 -20.96
C LYS A 107 5.61 21.66 -20.42
N LEU A 108 6.40 21.45 -19.37
CA LEU A 108 7.12 22.50 -18.64
C LEU A 108 8.63 22.33 -18.82
N LYS A 109 9.35 23.44 -18.93
CA LYS A 109 10.82 23.44 -18.99
C LYS A 109 11.37 24.26 -17.84
N ILE A 110 12.30 23.66 -17.10
CA ILE A 110 12.97 24.34 -15.98
C ILE A 110 14.49 24.18 -16.13
N ASN A 111 15.21 25.20 -15.67
CA ASN A 111 16.67 25.17 -15.59
C ASN A 111 17.07 24.95 -14.13
N VAL A 112 17.92 23.97 -13.87
CA VAL A 112 18.37 23.62 -12.51
C VAL A 112 19.86 23.33 -12.48
N GLY A 113 20.53 23.63 -11.37
CA GLY A 113 21.96 23.33 -11.21
C GLY A 113 22.26 21.88 -10.79
N ALA A 114 21.30 21.20 -10.15
CA ALA A 114 21.49 19.85 -9.62
C ALA A 114 20.17 19.05 -9.62
N ILE A 115 20.29 17.72 -9.65
CA ILE A 115 19.17 16.77 -9.63
C ILE A 115 19.40 15.78 -8.48
N LEU A 116 18.40 15.61 -7.61
CA LEU A 116 18.40 14.62 -6.54
C LEU A 116 17.37 13.54 -6.84
N LEU A 117 17.84 12.31 -7.09
CA LEU A 117 16.94 11.17 -7.31
C LEU A 117 16.45 10.62 -5.97
N SER A 118 15.14 10.68 -5.77
CA SER A 118 14.46 10.12 -4.59
C SER A 118 13.14 9.41 -4.94
N PRO A 119 13.10 8.51 -5.96
CA PRO A 119 11.86 7.88 -6.41
C PRO A 119 11.28 6.85 -5.42
N GLY A 120 12.02 6.49 -4.37
CA GLY A 120 11.58 5.53 -3.36
C GLY A 120 11.82 4.08 -3.77
N TYR A 121 10.87 3.21 -3.42
CA TYR A 121 10.91 1.76 -3.67
C TYR A 121 9.48 1.22 -3.85
N GLU A 122 9.39 0.01 -4.39
CA GLU A 122 8.13 -0.74 -4.49
C GLU A 122 8.16 -1.98 -3.59
N PRO A 123 7.03 -2.38 -2.98
CA PRO A 123 6.93 -3.67 -2.29
C PRO A 123 7.17 -4.82 -3.26
N PHE A 124 7.84 -5.88 -2.79
CA PHE A 124 7.97 -7.11 -3.56
C PHE A 124 6.59 -7.74 -3.80
N ASP A 125 6.27 -8.11 -5.05
CA ASP A 125 5.04 -8.84 -5.39
C ASP A 125 5.22 -10.36 -5.15
N PRO A 126 4.59 -10.95 -4.11
CA PRO A 126 4.72 -12.37 -3.84
C PRO A 126 4.07 -13.27 -4.89
N LYS A 127 3.20 -12.75 -5.78
CA LYS A 127 2.59 -13.53 -6.87
C LYS A 127 3.63 -14.05 -7.85
N LEU A 128 4.76 -13.35 -8.00
CA LEU A 128 5.86 -13.75 -8.89
C LEU A 128 6.44 -15.12 -8.53
N ARG A 129 6.35 -15.51 -7.25
CA ARG A 129 6.79 -16.83 -6.78
C ARG A 129 5.62 -17.77 -6.53
N GLY A 130 4.50 -17.26 -6.02
CA GLY A 130 3.32 -18.07 -5.69
C GLY A 130 3.48 -19.01 -4.49
N ASP A 131 4.68 -19.13 -3.92
CA ASP A 131 5.01 -20.06 -2.82
C ASP A 131 4.20 -19.85 -1.53
N TYR A 132 3.66 -18.65 -1.33
CA TYR A 132 2.96 -18.26 -0.10
C TYR A 132 1.44 -18.11 -0.26
N GLY A 133 0.88 -18.41 -1.43
CA GLY A 133 -0.57 -18.36 -1.66
C GLY A 133 -1.18 -16.94 -1.76
N TYR A 134 -0.36 -15.89 -1.79
CA TYR A 134 -0.83 -14.53 -2.01
C TYR A 134 -1.49 -14.38 -3.39
N GLY A 135 -2.68 -13.78 -3.44
CA GLY A 135 -3.50 -13.70 -4.65
C GLY A 135 -4.33 -14.95 -4.97
N THR A 136 -4.13 -16.05 -4.24
CA THR A 136 -4.92 -17.29 -4.38
C THR A 136 -5.76 -17.55 -3.14
N PHE A 137 -5.17 -17.44 -1.95
CA PHE A 137 -5.86 -17.60 -0.67
C PHE A 137 -6.36 -16.24 -0.18
N GLU A 138 -7.63 -16.21 0.24
CA GLU A 138 -8.35 -14.95 0.51
C GLU A 138 -7.79 -14.23 1.74
N ASN A 139 -7.25 -14.98 2.70
CA ASN A 139 -6.73 -14.45 3.96
C ASN A 139 -5.20 -14.40 4.02
N VAL A 140 -4.52 -14.54 2.87
CA VAL A 140 -3.09 -14.24 2.76
C VAL A 140 -2.93 -12.83 2.23
N VAL A 141 -2.29 -11.98 3.02
CA VAL A 141 -2.06 -10.57 2.70
C VAL A 141 -0.57 -10.23 2.86
N THR A 142 -0.10 -9.22 2.13
CA THR A 142 1.23 -8.65 2.34
C THR A 142 1.27 -7.79 3.60
N SER A 143 2.47 -7.47 4.08
CA SER A 143 2.59 -6.51 5.19
C SER A 143 2.11 -5.10 4.82
N VAL A 144 2.11 -4.72 3.54
CA VAL A 144 1.60 -3.40 3.09
C VAL A 144 0.07 -3.41 3.03
N ASP A 145 -0.54 -4.51 2.59
CA ASP A 145 -1.99 -4.72 2.71
C ASP A 145 -2.42 -4.61 4.17
N TYR A 146 -1.66 -5.24 5.07
CA TYR A 146 -1.92 -5.20 6.49
C TYR A 146 -1.80 -3.79 7.08
N GLU A 147 -0.83 -2.98 6.63
CA GLU A 147 -0.77 -1.55 7.00
C GLU A 147 -2.04 -0.79 6.59
N ARG A 148 -2.58 -1.09 5.40
CA ARG A 148 -3.83 -0.46 4.97
C ARG A 148 -5.00 -0.95 5.81
N ILE A 149 -5.13 -2.25 6.06
CA ILE A 149 -6.17 -2.83 6.93
C ILE A 149 -6.17 -2.19 8.31
N LEU A 150 -4.99 -2.06 8.93
CA LEU A 150 -4.80 -1.49 10.26
C LEU A 150 -5.04 0.02 10.32
N SER A 151 -5.02 0.71 9.18
CA SER A 151 -5.17 2.16 9.13
C SER A 151 -6.62 2.57 9.41
N ALA A 152 -6.80 3.56 10.31
CA ALA A 152 -8.10 4.16 10.59
C ALA A 152 -8.77 4.79 9.35
N THR A 153 -7.98 5.17 8.34
CA THR A 153 -8.46 5.70 7.05
C THR A 153 -8.34 4.66 5.93
N GLY A 154 -8.14 3.40 6.31
CA GLY A 154 -8.04 2.24 5.44
C GLY A 154 -9.39 1.61 5.11
N PRO A 155 -9.37 0.49 4.37
CA PRO A 155 -10.57 -0.16 3.81
C PRO A 155 -11.56 -0.65 4.86
N TYR A 156 -11.09 -0.92 6.09
CA TYR A 156 -11.93 -1.41 7.20
C TYR A 156 -11.99 -0.44 8.38
N GLY A 157 -11.60 0.83 8.19
CA GLY A 157 -11.70 1.86 9.22
C GLY A 157 -10.82 1.60 10.46
N GLY A 158 -9.74 0.83 10.32
CA GLY A 158 -8.85 0.43 11.41
C GLY A 158 -9.16 -0.92 12.03
N GLU A 159 -10.27 -1.56 11.65
CA GLU A 159 -10.61 -2.89 12.12
C GLU A 159 -9.79 -3.97 11.38
N ILE A 160 -9.13 -4.84 12.12
CA ILE A 160 -8.33 -5.93 11.55
C ILE A 160 -9.29 -7.07 11.14
N LEU A 161 -9.80 -7.00 9.91
CA LEU A 161 -10.78 -7.95 9.40
C LEU A 161 -10.20 -8.84 8.29
N ARG A 162 -10.57 -10.13 8.35
CA ARG A 162 -10.30 -11.09 7.28
C ARG A 162 -11.12 -10.75 6.03
N ALA A 163 -10.50 -10.85 4.84
CA ALA A 163 -11.18 -10.50 3.61
C ALA A 163 -12.40 -11.40 3.32
N SER A 164 -12.27 -12.69 3.64
CA SER A 164 -13.25 -13.75 3.37
C SER A 164 -14.58 -13.65 4.12
N ASP A 165 -14.54 -13.31 5.42
CA ASP A 165 -15.73 -13.36 6.30
C ASP A 165 -15.94 -12.07 7.11
N LYS A 166 -15.07 -11.06 6.95
CA LYS A 166 -15.08 -9.79 7.68
C LYS A 166 -15.08 -9.97 9.21
N LYS A 167 -14.45 -11.05 9.70
CA LYS A 167 -14.26 -11.28 11.15
C LYS A 167 -12.82 -10.98 11.57
N HIS A 168 -12.64 -10.68 12.85
CA HIS A 168 -11.31 -10.53 13.44
C HIS A 168 -10.56 -11.87 13.44
N PRO A 169 -9.29 -11.91 12.96
CA PRO A 169 -8.46 -13.08 13.06
C PRO A 169 -7.81 -13.18 14.46
N HIS A 170 -8.17 -14.21 15.23
CA HIS A 170 -7.55 -14.46 16.54
C HIS A 170 -6.19 -15.17 16.48
N LYS A 171 -5.85 -15.80 15.35
CA LYS A 171 -4.54 -16.45 15.14
C LYS A 171 -3.91 -15.93 13.87
N ILE A 172 -2.78 -15.24 13.99
CA ILE A 172 -2.13 -14.56 12.88
C ILE A 172 -0.67 -14.99 12.81
N ALA A 173 -0.20 -15.25 11.60
CA ALA A 173 1.18 -15.62 11.33
C ALA A 173 1.86 -14.59 10.42
N TRP A 174 3.01 -14.07 10.86
CA TRP A 174 3.89 -13.26 10.03
C TRP A 174 5.04 -14.11 9.52
N ILE A 175 5.34 -14.00 8.23
CA ILE A 175 6.40 -14.74 7.57
C ILE A 175 7.45 -13.74 7.12
N GLN A 176 8.63 -13.79 7.75
CA GLN A 176 9.71 -12.88 7.42
C GLN A 176 10.43 -13.29 6.14
N CYS A 177 11.16 -12.33 5.57
CA CYS A 177 12.04 -12.54 4.41
C CYS A 177 11.31 -13.01 3.13
N VAL A 178 10.01 -12.78 2.99
CA VAL A 178 9.29 -13.03 1.74
C VAL A 178 9.90 -12.16 0.63
N GLY A 179 10.45 -12.78 -0.41
CA GLY A 179 11.14 -12.10 -1.51
C GLY A 179 12.54 -11.57 -1.19
N SER A 180 13.07 -11.80 0.02
CA SER A 180 14.37 -11.29 0.50
C SER A 180 15.22 -12.38 1.10
N ARG A 181 16.54 -12.27 1.03
CA ARG A 181 17.50 -13.27 1.51
C ARG A 181 17.21 -14.68 0.95
N GLN A 182 16.78 -14.73 -0.31
CA GLN A 182 16.47 -15.94 -1.05
C GLN A 182 17.35 -15.99 -2.29
N VAL A 183 18.02 -17.12 -2.51
CA VAL A 183 18.87 -17.37 -3.71
C VAL A 183 18.17 -18.24 -4.75
N THR A 184 16.92 -18.64 -4.48
CA THR A 184 16.08 -19.37 -5.43
C THR A 184 15.50 -18.42 -6.49
N PRO A 185 15.20 -18.90 -7.71
CA PRO A 185 14.65 -18.08 -8.78
C PRO A 185 13.42 -17.28 -8.35
N GLY A 186 13.37 -15.99 -8.72
CA GLY A 186 12.28 -15.08 -8.33
C GLY A 186 12.40 -14.47 -6.93
N GLY A 187 13.44 -14.81 -6.16
CA GLY A 187 13.78 -14.16 -4.88
C GLY A 187 14.94 -13.19 -5.02
N ASN A 188 15.18 -12.39 -3.98
CA ASN A 188 16.31 -11.47 -3.91
C ASN A 188 17.32 -11.89 -2.84
N SER A 189 18.62 -11.80 -3.14
CA SER A 189 19.69 -12.20 -2.21
C SER A 189 19.93 -11.20 -1.06
N TYR A 190 19.48 -9.96 -1.22
CA TYR A 190 19.64 -8.90 -0.22
C TYR A 190 18.58 -8.97 0.89
N CYS A 191 18.81 -8.23 1.96
CA CYS A 191 17.87 -8.02 3.06
C CYS A 191 17.17 -6.67 2.89
N SER A 192 15.84 -6.63 2.92
CA SER A 192 15.05 -5.38 2.83
C SER A 192 15.11 -4.48 4.06
N ALA A 193 15.91 -4.85 5.07
CA ALA A 193 16.32 -4.07 6.25
C ALA A 193 15.23 -3.62 7.24
N VAL A 194 13.98 -3.42 6.81
CA VAL A 194 12.89 -2.84 7.61
C VAL A 194 11.83 -3.86 8.05
N CYS A 195 11.80 -5.05 7.43
CA CYS A 195 10.73 -6.03 7.63
C CYS A 195 10.61 -6.60 9.04
N CYS A 196 11.74 -6.87 9.69
CA CYS A 196 11.71 -7.30 11.08
C CYS A 196 11.04 -6.26 11.99
N THR A 197 11.38 -4.98 11.81
CA THR A 197 10.86 -3.90 12.65
C THR A 197 9.40 -3.57 12.37
N TYR A 198 8.98 -3.47 11.10
CA TYR A 198 7.56 -3.19 10.83
C TYR A 198 6.67 -4.33 11.31
N THR A 199 7.13 -5.59 11.28
CA THR A 199 6.35 -6.70 11.80
C THR A 199 6.20 -6.62 13.31
N GLN A 200 7.25 -6.27 14.04
CA GLN A 200 7.16 -6.01 15.48
C GLN A 200 6.09 -4.94 15.76
N LYS A 201 6.10 -3.83 15.01
CA LYS A 201 5.06 -2.79 15.10
C LYS A 201 3.66 -3.33 14.82
N GLN A 202 3.49 -4.06 13.73
CA GLN A 202 2.19 -4.64 13.35
C GLN A 202 1.66 -5.59 14.42
N VAL A 203 2.50 -6.46 14.97
CA VAL A 203 2.14 -7.40 16.04
C VAL A 203 1.69 -6.65 17.29
N MET A 204 2.44 -5.64 17.72
CA MET A 204 2.08 -4.86 18.91
C MET A 204 0.74 -4.15 18.74
N LEU A 205 0.54 -3.51 17.59
CA LEU A 205 -0.75 -2.89 17.26
C LEU A 205 -1.86 -3.93 17.18
N THR A 206 -1.61 -5.12 16.64
CA THR A 206 -2.58 -6.22 16.65
C THR A 206 -3.03 -6.56 18.06
N THR A 207 -2.08 -6.71 18.99
CA THR A 207 -2.39 -7.05 20.39
C THR A 207 -3.05 -5.90 21.17
N GLU A 208 -2.87 -4.65 20.73
CA GLU A 208 -3.61 -3.51 21.27
C GLU A 208 -5.06 -3.48 20.79
N HIS A 209 -5.33 -3.95 19.56
CA HIS A 209 -6.68 -4.09 19.01
C HIS A 209 -7.41 -5.34 19.54
N ASP A 210 -6.70 -6.46 19.71
CA ASP A 210 -7.21 -7.72 20.26
C ASP A 210 -6.19 -8.31 21.26
N ALA A 211 -6.47 -8.14 22.55
CA ALA A 211 -5.61 -8.63 23.62
C ALA A 211 -5.53 -10.17 23.71
N GLU A 212 -6.45 -10.89 23.05
CA GLU A 212 -6.46 -12.37 22.98
C GLU A 212 -5.80 -12.91 21.71
N ALA A 213 -5.29 -12.04 20.83
CA ALA A 213 -4.68 -12.45 19.57
C ALA A 213 -3.40 -13.29 19.79
N GLU A 214 -3.37 -14.46 19.17
CA GLU A 214 -2.17 -15.31 19.09
C GLU A 214 -1.35 -14.94 17.85
N CYS A 215 -0.22 -14.25 18.06
CA CYS A 215 0.65 -13.76 16.99
C CYS A 215 1.91 -14.63 16.91
N THR A 216 2.15 -15.26 15.76
CA THR A 216 3.36 -16.07 15.53
C THR A 216 4.21 -15.48 14.41
N ILE A 217 5.46 -15.14 14.70
CA ILE A 217 6.40 -14.57 13.75
C ILE A 217 7.42 -15.64 13.38
N PHE A 218 7.43 -16.05 12.13
CA PHE A 218 8.41 -16.97 11.57
C PHE A 218 9.57 -16.19 10.96
N HIS A 219 10.79 -16.44 11.43
CA HIS A 219 11.96 -15.68 11.03
C HIS A 219 13.21 -16.54 10.84
N ASN A 220 14.17 -16.01 10.08
CA ASN A 220 15.52 -16.58 9.98
C ASN A 220 16.42 -16.01 11.08
N ASP A 221 16.43 -14.68 11.18
CA ASP A 221 17.13 -13.89 12.19
C ASP A 221 16.29 -12.63 12.43
N ILE A 222 16.31 -12.08 13.64
CA ILE A 222 15.71 -10.79 13.94
C ILE A 222 16.77 -9.71 13.71
N ARG A 223 16.50 -8.76 12.81
CA ARG A 223 17.43 -7.69 12.43
C ARG A 223 16.95 -6.34 12.95
N SER A 224 17.20 -6.09 14.23
CA SER A 224 16.82 -4.87 14.96
C SER A 224 18.02 -3.93 15.18
N TRP A 225 18.61 -3.41 14.08
CA TRP A 225 19.92 -2.74 14.10
C TRP A 225 19.89 -1.22 14.35
N GLY A 226 18.71 -0.60 14.43
CA GLY A 226 18.55 0.83 14.72
C GLY A 226 18.62 1.16 16.22
N LYS A 227 18.74 2.45 16.55
CA LYS A 227 18.67 2.91 17.93
C LYS A 227 17.34 2.45 18.56
N ASP A 228 17.42 1.80 19.72
CA ASP A 228 16.29 1.24 20.47
C ASP A 228 15.50 0.11 19.77
N PHE A 229 15.92 -0.37 18.60
CA PHE A 229 15.17 -1.42 17.88
C PHE A 229 15.27 -2.79 18.58
N GLU A 230 16.39 -3.08 19.25
CA GLU A 230 16.50 -4.30 20.08
C GLU A 230 15.53 -4.25 21.26
N ARG A 231 15.39 -3.10 21.92
CA ARG A 231 14.39 -2.91 22.99
C ARG A 231 12.97 -3.02 22.46
N PHE A 232 12.74 -2.55 21.23
CA PHE A 232 11.45 -2.69 20.56
C PHE A 232 11.11 -4.15 20.26
N TYR A 233 12.09 -4.94 19.82
CA TYR A 233 11.97 -6.40 19.68
C TYR A 233 11.65 -7.07 21.01
N GLN A 234 12.41 -6.77 22.07
CA GLN A 234 12.19 -7.33 23.41
C GLN A 234 10.77 -7.04 23.90
N ARG A 235 10.32 -5.78 23.77
CA ARG A 235 8.95 -5.38 24.11
C ARG A 235 7.91 -6.19 23.33
N ALA A 236 8.13 -6.44 22.03
CA ALA A 236 7.20 -7.24 21.23
C ALA A 236 7.23 -8.73 21.62
N ALA A 237 8.40 -9.28 21.95
CA ALA A 237 8.57 -10.69 22.33
C ALA A 237 8.04 -11.02 23.73
N GLU A 238 7.97 -10.03 24.62
CA GLU A 238 7.42 -10.17 25.97
C GLU A 238 5.89 -10.04 26.03
N LEU A 239 5.23 -9.66 24.93
CA LEU A 239 3.77 -9.53 24.89
C LEU A 239 3.09 -10.91 25.02
N PRO A 240 2.00 -11.01 25.81
CA PRO A 240 1.18 -12.22 25.87
C PRO A 240 0.68 -12.64 24.48
N GLY A 241 0.68 -13.94 24.20
CA GLY A 241 0.21 -14.46 22.91
C GLY A 241 1.18 -14.30 21.73
N VAL A 242 2.31 -13.61 21.92
CA VAL A 242 3.32 -13.40 20.86
C VAL A 242 4.41 -14.47 20.93
N ARG A 243 4.76 -15.06 19.78
CA ARG A 243 5.85 -16.04 19.66
C ARG A 243 6.74 -15.73 18.47
N PHE A 244 8.05 -15.78 18.69
CA PHE A 244 9.06 -15.72 17.65
C PHE A 244 9.63 -17.12 17.42
N ILE A 245 9.41 -17.67 16.23
CA ILE A 245 9.85 -19.01 15.86
C ILE A 245 10.91 -18.87 14.76
N ARG A 246 12.12 -19.34 15.06
CA ARG A 246 13.20 -19.41 14.08
C ARG A 246 12.98 -20.57 13.12
N SER A 247 12.30 -20.33 12.00
CA SER A 247 12.00 -21.36 11.01
C SER A 247 11.62 -20.78 9.66
N TYR A 248 12.00 -21.47 8.58
CA TYR A 248 11.36 -21.30 7.28
C TYR A 248 10.02 -22.03 7.28
N VAL A 249 9.05 -21.49 6.54
CA VAL A 249 7.72 -22.06 6.46
C VAL A 249 7.35 -22.47 5.05
N SER A 250 6.48 -23.45 4.95
CA SER A 250 5.70 -23.73 3.74
C SER A 250 4.22 -23.52 4.05
N ILE A 251 3.50 -22.92 3.11
CA ILE A 251 2.06 -22.78 3.23
C ILE A 251 1.42 -24.12 2.86
N GLY A 252 0.51 -24.60 3.70
CA GLY A 252 -0.29 -25.79 3.46
C GLY A 252 -1.51 -25.47 2.60
N LYS A 253 -2.68 -25.92 3.05
CA LYS A 253 -3.97 -25.66 2.40
C LYS A 253 -4.71 -24.50 3.05
N GLU A 254 -5.55 -23.84 2.25
CA GLU A 254 -6.69 -23.07 2.73
C GLU A 254 -7.87 -24.04 2.95
N ASP A 255 -8.50 -23.98 4.11
CA ASP A 255 -9.72 -24.73 4.37
C ASP A 255 -10.89 -24.14 3.55
N PRO A 256 -11.59 -24.94 2.72
CA PRO A 256 -12.58 -24.40 1.78
C PRO A 256 -13.82 -23.79 2.44
N LYS A 257 -14.10 -24.11 3.71
CA LYS A 257 -15.28 -23.59 4.44
C LYS A 257 -14.93 -22.40 5.31
N THR A 258 -13.89 -22.54 6.12
CA THR A 258 -13.47 -21.53 7.10
C THR A 258 -12.51 -20.52 6.52
N LYS A 259 -11.89 -20.82 5.38
CA LYS A 259 -10.84 -20.01 4.74
C LYS A 259 -9.60 -19.84 5.61
N ASN A 260 -9.42 -20.69 6.61
CA ASN A 260 -8.23 -20.71 7.46
C ASN A 260 -7.04 -21.29 6.68
N VAL A 261 -5.87 -20.69 6.83
CA VAL A 261 -4.65 -21.12 6.14
C VAL A 261 -3.78 -21.92 7.11
N SER A 262 -3.36 -23.11 6.69
CA SER A 262 -2.42 -23.94 7.45
C SER A 262 -0.97 -23.61 7.08
N ILE A 263 -0.07 -23.62 8.06
CA ILE A 263 1.36 -23.37 7.88
C ILE A 263 2.13 -24.56 8.44
N ARG A 264 3.15 -25.03 7.70
CA ARG A 264 4.10 -26.05 8.15
C ARG A 264 5.46 -25.42 8.36
N TYR A 265 6.05 -25.71 9.50
CA TYR A 265 7.37 -25.22 9.89
C TYR A 265 8.08 -26.30 10.70
N ALA A 266 9.40 -26.25 10.75
CA ALA A 266 10.21 -27.17 11.56
C ALA A 266 10.73 -26.45 12.82
N THR A 267 10.86 -27.18 13.92
CA THR A 267 11.54 -26.67 15.12
C THR A 267 12.69 -27.58 15.49
N ALA A 268 13.66 -27.08 16.25
CA ALA A 268 14.75 -27.92 16.75
C ALA A 268 14.20 -28.88 17.82
N GLY A 269 13.67 -30.03 17.39
CA GLY A 269 13.10 -31.06 18.27
C GLY A 269 12.05 -31.98 17.64
N GLU A 270 11.32 -31.52 16.62
CA GLU A 270 10.30 -32.25 15.84
C GLU A 270 10.19 -31.68 14.42
#